data_AF-W0QC53-F1
#
_entry.id   AF-W0QC53-F1
#
_cell.length_a   1.000
_cell.length_b   1.000
_cell.length_c   1.000
_cell.angle_alpha   90.00
_cell.angle_beta   90.00
_cell.angle_gamma   90.00
#
_symmetry.space_group_name_H-M   'P 1'
#
loop_
_entity.id
_entity.type
_entity.pdbx_description
1 polymer ?
#
loop_
_entity_poly.entity_id
_entity_poly.type
_entity_poly.pdbx_seq_one_letter_code
_entity_poly.pdbx_strand_id
1 'polypeptide(L)'
;MNTFSKISLSALLTVFLTACEKPAPQTTEQKSEQVQIAEVKKEEAKPVDTGARDYKTFREWQDAQEKALNDTIQSAADSLTDKQKADSALMQETVNKALLTQLDSIKASAETLNIQDSEVKALKEKTLEVLSLGTQMIVEGANMEKNPTPEAHKAFGELQAKLNQLAEEGQKLENVLKDKYAPEPAPAPAPAPAPAPAPAPAPAPAPAPAPAPQQ
;
A
#
# COMPACT_ATOMS: atom_id res chain seq x y z
N MET A 1 34.86 13.84 4.87
CA MET A 1 34.36 12.55 4.38
C MET A 1 33.55 11.93 5.50
N ASN A 2 32.21 12.00 5.45
CA ASN A 2 31.33 11.15 6.27
C ASN A 2 30.08 10.86 5.42
N THR A 3 29.94 9.60 5.03
CA THR A 3 29.04 9.07 4.01
C THR A 3 27.85 8.36 4.64
N PHE A 4 26.94 9.09 5.29
CA PHE A 4 25.72 8.49 5.87
C PHE A 4 24.39 9.07 5.36
N SER A 5 24.38 10.01 4.41
CA SER A 5 23.13 10.61 3.85
C SER A 5 22.43 9.78 2.76
N LYS A 6 22.46 8.44 2.80
CA LYS A 6 21.84 7.63 1.73
C LYS A 6 21.03 6.43 2.22
N ILE A 7 20.58 6.42 3.46
CA ILE A 7 19.50 5.51 3.86
C ILE A 7 18.20 6.29 3.71
N SER A 8 17.79 6.43 2.45
CA SER A 8 16.49 7.00 2.07
C SER A 8 15.40 6.12 2.67
N LEU A 9 14.44 6.74 3.36
CA LEU A 9 13.25 6.10 3.94
C LEU A 9 12.46 5.24 2.92
N SER A 10 12.71 5.45 1.62
CA SER A 10 12.27 4.62 0.50
C SER A 10 12.63 3.13 0.61
N ALA A 11 13.64 2.75 1.40
CA ALA A 11 14.05 1.35 1.59
C ALA A 11 13.17 0.57 2.58
N LEU A 12 12.47 1.25 3.50
CA LEU A 12 11.57 0.57 4.44
C LEU A 12 10.22 0.22 3.78
N LEU A 13 9.80 0.98 2.78
CA LEU A 13 8.53 0.75 2.07
C LEU A 13 8.61 -0.35 0.99
N THR A 14 9.81 -0.69 0.52
CA THR A 14 9.98 -1.71 -0.53
C THR A 14 9.79 -3.14 -0.02
N VAL A 15 9.93 -3.37 1.29
CA VAL A 15 9.73 -4.67 1.94
C VAL A 15 8.26 -5.15 1.85
N PHE A 16 7.30 -4.23 1.65
CA PHE A 16 5.88 -4.59 1.51
C PHE A 16 5.39 -4.78 0.06
N LEU A 17 6.19 -4.40 -0.95
CA LEU A 17 5.72 -4.31 -2.34
C LEU A 17 6.35 -5.32 -3.32
N THR A 18 7.29 -6.16 -2.88
CA THR A 18 8.04 -7.08 -3.78
C THR A 18 7.49 -8.51 -3.87
N ALA A 19 6.17 -8.67 -3.82
CA ALA A 19 5.51 -9.94 -4.14
C ALA A 19 4.53 -9.79 -5.31
N CYS A 20 5.07 -9.37 -6.45
CA CYS A 20 4.49 -9.62 -7.77
C CYS A 20 5.44 -10.55 -8.54
N GLU A 21 5.68 -11.75 -8.01
CA GLU A 21 6.36 -12.82 -8.76
C GLU A 21 5.33 -13.90 -9.09
N LYS A 22 5.06 -14.00 -10.39
CA LYS A 22 4.06 -14.85 -11.04
C LYS A 22 4.54 -16.31 -11.13
N PRO A 23 3.63 -17.29 -10.97
CA PRO A 23 3.58 -18.38 -11.95
C PRO A 23 2.16 -18.73 -12.44
N ALA A 24 2.12 -19.38 -13.60
CA ALA A 24 0.97 -19.65 -14.47
C ALA A 24 0.11 -20.88 -14.02
N PRO A 25 -1.07 -21.10 -14.64
CA PRO A 25 -2.20 -21.83 -14.04
C PRO A 25 -2.26 -23.32 -14.44
N GLN A 26 -2.95 -24.12 -13.62
CA GLN A 26 -3.54 -25.38 -14.08
C GLN A 26 -5.05 -25.39 -13.81
N THR A 27 -5.77 -25.53 -14.92
CA THR A 27 -7.19 -25.78 -15.08
C THR A 27 -7.65 -27.07 -14.42
N THR A 28 -8.83 -27.06 -13.79
CA THR A 28 -9.78 -28.18 -13.95
C THR A 28 -11.23 -27.70 -13.79
N GLU A 29 -12.06 -28.08 -14.76
CA GLU A 29 -13.47 -27.76 -14.98
C GLU A 29 -14.44 -28.41 -13.96
N GLN A 30 -15.39 -27.59 -13.50
CA GLN A 30 -16.86 -27.72 -13.66
C GLN A 30 -17.61 -28.98 -13.19
N LYS A 31 -18.59 -28.81 -12.28
CA LYS A 31 -19.97 -29.32 -12.47
C LYS A 31 -20.98 -28.68 -11.50
N SER A 32 -22.00 -28.06 -12.09
CA SER A 32 -23.24 -27.57 -11.45
C SER A 32 -24.13 -28.73 -10.97
N GLU A 33 -24.76 -28.59 -9.80
CA GLU A 33 -26.12 -29.11 -9.58
C GLU A 33 -26.75 -28.42 -8.36
N GLN A 34 -27.86 -27.71 -8.60
CA GLN A 34 -28.74 -27.17 -7.55
C GLN A 34 -29.62 -28.30 -7.02
N VAL A 35 -29.73 -28.45 -5.70
CA VAL A 35 -30.96 -28.94 -5.05
C VAL A 35 -31.20 -28.10 -3.81
N GLN A 36 -32.29 -27.34 -3.85
CA GLN A 36 -32.89 -26.69 -2.70
C GLN A 36 -33.55 -27.75 -1.81
N ILE A 37 -33.25 -27.75 -0.53
CA ILE A 37 -34.14 -28.26 0.51
C ILE A 37 -34.27 -27.19 1.57
N ALA A 38 -35.50 -26.72 1.73
CA ALA A 38 -35.91 -25.78 2.75
C ALA A 38 -35.79 -26.46 4.13
N GLU A 39 -34.98 -25.87 5.01
CA GLU A 39 -35.03 -26.14 6.44
C GLU A 39 -35.24 -24.81 7.15
N VAL A 40 -36.47 -24.60 7.63
CA VAL A 40 -36.81 -23.51 8.55
C VAL A 40 -36.09 -23.79 9.86
N LYS A 41 -34.93 -23.17 10.05
CA LYS A 41 -34.17 -23.20 11.29
C LYS A 41 -33.86 -21.76 11.69
N LYS A 42 -34.55 -21.34 12.75
CA LYS A 42 -34.25 -20.22 13.66
C LYS A 42 -33.04 -19.39 13.22
N GLU A 43 -33.32 -18.22 12.66
CA GLU A 43 -32.37 -17.19 12.28
C GLU A 43 -31.72 -16.61 13.55
N GLU A 44 -30.76 -17.34 14.11
CA GLU A 44 -29.61 -16.71 14.74
C GLU A 44 -28.85 -16.04 13.61
N ALA A 45 -28.85 -14.70 13.60
CA ALA A 45 -28.07 -13.89 12.67
C ALA A 45 -26.62 -14.38 12.72
N LYS A 46 -26.19 -15.13 11.71
CA LYS A 46 -24.76 -15.41 11.50
C LYS A 46 -24.05 -14.06 11.48
N PRO A 47 -22.90 -13.91 12.15
CA PRO A 47 -22.13 -12.67 12.04
C PRO A 47 -21.88 -12.42 10.56
N VAL A 48 -22.31 -11.25 10.07
CA VAL A 48 -22.04 -10.82 8.71
C VAL A 48 -20.52 -10.80 8.58
N ASP A 49 -19.97 -11.58 7.65
CA ASP A 49 -18.55 -11.52 7.32
C ASP A 49 -18.28 -10.13 6.72
N THR A 50 -17.68 -9.28 7.54
CA THR A 50 -17.38 -7.88 7.21
C THR A 50 -15.92 -7.71 6.79
N GLY A 51 -15.12 -8.77 6.84
CA GLY A 51 -13.67 -8.70 6.71
C GLY A 51 -13.19 -8.06 5.41
N ALA A 52 -13.77 -8.42 4.26
CA ALA A 52 -13.39 -7.83 2.98
C ALA A 52 -13.68 -6.31 2.89
N ARG A 53 -14.85 -5.88 3.40
CA ARG A 53 -15.25 -4.47 3.43
C ARG A 53 -14.36 -3.68 4.39
N ASP A 54 -14.14 -4.23 5.57
CA ASP A 54 -13.38 -3.61 6.64
C ASP A 54 -11.91 -3.48 6.25
N TYR A 55 -11.34 -4.55 5.67
CA TYR A 55 -9.97 -4.53 5.17
C TYR A 55 -9.80 -3.48 4.07
N LYS A 56 -10.71 -3.42 3.10
CA LYS A 56 -10.70 -2.37 2.07
C LYS A 56 -10.76 -0.96 2.69
N THR A 57 -11.69 -0.75 3.62
CA THR A 57 -11.87 0.54 4.31
C THR A 57 -10.60 0.94 5.06
N PHE A 58 -9.97 -0.02 5.74
CA PHE A 58 -8.72 0.19 6.45
C PHE A 58 -7.56 0.52 5.49
N ARG A 59 -7.44 -0.17 4.35
CA ARG A 59 -6.43 0.13 3.31
C ARG A 59 -6.57 1.54 2.76
N GLU A 60 -7.79 1.94 2.39
CA GLU A 60 -8.06 3.30 1.87
C GLU A 60 -7.72 4.36 2.92
N TRP A 61 -8.01 4.08 4.20
CA TRP A 61 -7.60 4.95 5.29
C TRP A 61 -6.08 5.02 5.45
N GLN A 62 -5.36 3.89 5.37
CA GLN A 62 -3.89 3.87 5.45
C GLN A 62 -3.25 4.68 4.33
N ASP A 63 -3.72 4.53 3.09
CA ASP A 63 -3.24 5.29 1.93
C ASP A 63 -3.47 6.81 2.12
N ALA A 64 -4.64 7.18 2.67
CA ALA A 64 -4.95 8.57 3.00
C ALA A 64 -4.02 9.13 4.10
N GLN A 65 -3.70 8.33 5.13
CA GLN A 65 -2.78 8.75 6.19
C GLN A 65 -1.34 8.88 5.68
N GLU A 66 -0.88 7.98 4.80
CA GLU A 66 0.45 8.09 4.19
C GLU A 66 0.59 9.41 3.41
N LYS A 67 -0.41 9.72 2.58
CA LYS A 67 -0.44 10.99 1.85
C LYS A 67 -0.44 12.18 2.81
N ALA A 68 -1.30 12.16 3.83
CA ALA A 68 -1.39 13.25 4.79
C ALA A 68 -0.06 13.45 5.55
N LEU A 69 0.61 12.35 5.92
CA LEU A 69 1.91 12.40 6.59
C LEU A 69 2.99 13.04 5.70
N ASN A 70 3.05 12.65 4.43
CA ASN A 70 3.97 13.22 3.45
C ASN A 70 3.70 14.72 3.25
N ASP A 71 2.43 15.11 3.09
CA ASP A 71 2.02 16.51 2.97
C ASP A 71 2.38 17.31 4.24
N THR A 72 2.21 16.73 5.43
CA THR A 72 2.61 17.35 6.71
C THR A 72 4.11 17.59 6.77
N ILE A 73 4.93 16.60 6.42
CA ILE A 73 6.40 16.74 6.43
C ILE A 73 6.82 17.84 5.46
N GLN A 74 6.27 17.83 4.24
CA GLN A 74 6.58 18.82 3.22
C GLN A 74 6.15 20.22 3.67
N SER A 75 4.93 20.37 4.18
CA SER A 75 4.40 21.65 4.67
C SER A 75 5.19 22.18 5.86
N ALA A 76 5.62 21.31 6.77
CA ALA A 76 6.48 21.69 7.88
C ALA A 76 7.83 22.21 7.39
N ALA A 77 8.45 21.53 6.42
CA ALA A 77 9.70 21.98 5.82
C ALA A 77 9.55 23.31 5.05
N ASP A 78 8.44 23.52 4.36
CA ASP A 78 8.17 24.73 3.58
C ASP A 78 7.70 25.92 4.41
N SER A 79 7.23 25.69 5.64
CA SER A 79 6.92 26.76 6.60
C SER A 79 8.16 27.54 7.05
N LEU A 80 9.36 26.99 6.85
CA LEU A 80 10.63 27.59 7.23
C LEU A 80 11.21 28.46 6.11
N THR A 81 11.75 29.63 6.48
CA THR A 81 12.54 30.47 5.56
C THR A 81 13.87 29.79 5.18
N ASP A 82 14.50 30.21 4.08
CA ASP A 82 15.80 29.67 3.64
C ASP A 82 16.87 29.71 4.74
N LYS A 83 16.89 30.78 5.55
CA LYS A 83 17.81 30.91 6.69
C LYS A 83 17.52 29.88 7.78
N GLN A 84 16.25 29.58 8.03
CA GLN A 84 15.84 28.57 9.01
C GLN A 84 16.06 27.14 8.51
N LYS A 85 15.91 26.89 7.20
CA LYS A 85 16.22 25.59 6.58
C LYS A 85 17.71 25.23 6.68
N ALA A 86 18.60 26.21 6.82
CA ALA A 86 20.02 25.97 7.08
C ALA A 86 20.31 25.50 8.52
N ASP A 87 19.36 25.68 9.45
CA ASP A 87 19.46 25.19 10.82
C ASP A 87 18.83 23.79 10.91
N SER A 88 19.69 22.76 10.91
CA SER A 88 19.27 21.37 10.96
C SER A 88 18.49 21.02 12.23
N ALA A 89 18.81 21.64 13.37
CA ALA A 89 18.13 21.36 14.63
C ALA A 89 16.72 21.95 14.61
N LEU A 90 16.59 23.20 14.12
CA LEU A 90 15.30 23.85 13.96
C LEU A 90 14.40 23.13 12.93
N MET A 91 14.98 22.68 11.81
CA MET A 91 14.23 21.91 10.81
C MET A 91 13.71 20.60 11.41
N GLN A 92 14.57 19.86 12.10
CA GLN A 92 14.19 18.59 12.74
C GLN A 92 13.13 18.81 13.81
N GLU A 93 13.27 19.82 14.68
CA GLU A 93 12.27 20.15 15.70
C GLU A 93 10.92 20.51 15.08
N THR A 94 10.92 21.32 14.01
CA THR A 94 9.70 21.73 13.29
C THR A 94 8.96 20.52 12.70
N VAL A 95 9.69 19.63 12.03
CA VAL A 95 9.12 18.41 11.45
C VAL A 95 8.63 17.46 12.55
N ASN A 96 9.40 17.25 13.62
CA ASN A 96 9.02 16.38 14.74
C ASN A 96 7.71 16.85 15.41
N LYS A 97 7.56 18.16 15.61
CA LYS A 97 6.33 18.75 16.16
C LYS A 97 5.13 18.56 15.23
N ALA A 98 5.34 18.71 13.92
CA ALA A 98 4.30 18.48 12.92
C ALA A 98 3.88 17.00 12.90
N LEU A 99 4.84 16.06 12.95
CA LEU A 99 4.60 14.62 13.02
C LEU A 99 3.82 14.22 14.27
N LEU A 100 4.17 14.77 15.44
CA LEU A 100 3.42 14.54 16.69
C LEU A 100 1.96 15.00 16.57
N THR A 101 1.74 16.20 16.01
CA THR A 101 0.39 16.74 15.79
C THR A 101 -0.40 15.89 14.79
N GLN A 102 0.27 15.40 13.75
CA GLN A 102 -0.34 14.52 12.76
C GLN A 102 -0.66 13.14 13.33
N LEU A 103 0.16 12.60 14.24
CA LEU A 103 -0.12 11.36 14.94
C LEU A 103 -1.43 11.45 15.75
N ASP A 104 -1.66 12.56 16.45
CA ASP A 104 -2.92 12.79 17.17
C ASP A 104 -4.12 12.83 16.20
N SER A 105 -3.94 13.48 15.05
CA SER A 105 -4.95 13.52 13.98
C SER A 105 -5.23 12.13 13.40
N ILE A 106 -4.18 11.33 13.18
CA ILE A 106 -4.28 9.94 12.72
C ILE A 106 -5.08 9.11 13.73
N LYS A 107 -4.73 9.18 15.02
CA LYS A 107 -5.44 8.46 16.09
C LYS A 107 -6.92 8.82 16.13
N ALA A 108 -7.25 10.12 16.11
CA ALA A 108 -8.63 10.58 16.06
C ALA A 108 -9.36 10.07 14.81
N SER A 109 -8.72 10.09 13.65
CA SER A 109 -9.33 9.58 12.41
C SER A 109 -9.57 8.06 12.47
N ALA A 110 -8.69 7.30 13.13
CA ALA A 110 -8.83 5.85 13.27
C ALA A 110 -9.99 5.42 14.18
N GLU A 111 -10.41 6.29 15.11
CA GLU A 111 -11.61 6.10 15.93
C GLU A 111 -12.90 6.23 15.11
N THR A 112 -12.87 6.99 14.01
CA THR A 112 -14.02 7.13 13.11
C THR A 112 -14.22 5.92 12.20
N LEU A 113 -13.22 5.04 12.07
CA LEU A 113 -13.33 3.83 11.27
C LEU A 113 -14.19 2.78 11.96
N ASN A 114 -15.33 2.47 11.34
CA ASN A 114 -16.19 1.37 11.77
C ASN A 114 -15.68 0.02 11.25
N ILE A 115 -14.68 -0.53 11.94
CA ILE A 115 -14.11 -1.86 11.71
C ILE A 115 -14.73 -2.85 12.70
N GLN A 116 -15.38 -3.88 12.17
CA GLN A 116 -16.08 -4.93 12.93
C GLN A 116 -15.29 -6.24 12.93
N ASP A 117 -14.58 -6.55 11.84
CA ASP A 117 -13.73 -7.72 11.75
C ASP A 117 -12.56 -7.66 12.77
N SER A 118 -12.38 -8.73 13.52
CA SER A 118 -11.40 -8.78 14.62
C SER A 118 -9.95 -8.78 14.13
N GLU A 119 -9.66 -9.41 12.98
CA GLU A 119 -8.30 -9.44 12.43
C GLU A 119 -7.95 -8.08 11.84
N VAL A 120 -8.87 -7.43 11.13
CA VAL A 120 -8.69 -6.07 10.61
C VAL A 120 -8.56 -5.06 11.76
N LYS A 121 -9.34 -5.22 12.84
CA LYS A 121 -9.23 -4.37 14.03
C LYS A 121 -7.87 -4.51 14.71
N ALA A 122 -7.39 -5.75 14.88
CA ALA A 122 -6.06 -6.01 15.44
C ALA A 122 -4.96 -5.39 14.56
N LEU A 123 -5.11 -5.42 13.24
CA LEU A 123 -4.17 -4.76 12.32
C LEU A 123 -4.18 -3.24 12.51
N LYS A 124 -5.37 -2.61 12.59
CA LYS A 124 -5.51 -1.17 12.87
C LYS A 124 -4.80 -0.78 14.17
N GLU A 125 -5.05 -1.52 15.24
CA GLU A 125 -4.44 -1.25 16.56
C GLU A 125 -2.92 -1.35 16.50
N LYS A 126 -2.38 -2.40 15.85
CA LYS A 126 -0.93 -2.55 15.64
C LYS A 126 -0.34 -1.42 14.80
N THR A 127 -1.02 -1.00 13.73
CA THR A 127 -0.58 0.14 12.91
C THR A 127 -0.48 1.41 13.75
N LEU A 128 -1.46 1.69 14.61
CA LEU A 128 -1.42 2.85 15.52
C LEU A 128 -0.29 2.74 16.55
N GLU A 129 -0.01 1.54 17.05
CA GLU A 129 1.08 1.28 18.00
C GLU A 129 2.45 1.48 17.34
N VAL A 130 2.64 0.96 16.12
CA VAL A 130 3.87 1.17 15.33
C VAL A 130 4.10 2.65 15.06
N LEU A 131 3.06 3.39 14.64
CA LEU A 131 3.18 4.83 14.40
C LEU A 131 3.51 5.60 15.69
N SER A 132 2.89 5.22 16.81
CA SER A 132 3.13 5.84 18.10
C SER A 132 4.55 5.58 18.59
N LEU A 133 5.02 4.33 18.54
CA LEU A 133 6.39 3.98 18.93
C LEU A 133 7.43 4.59 17.99
N GLY A 134 7.18 4.63 16.69
CA GLY A 134 8.07 5.28 15.72
C GLY A 134 8.24 6.77 16.04
N THR A 135 7.15 7.45 16.38
CA THR A 135 7.20 8.86 16.79
C THR A 135 7.90 9.03 18.14
N GLN A 136 7.69 8.09 19.08
CA GLN A 136 8.40 8.09 20.36
C GLN A 136 9.91 7.87 20.17
N MET A 137 10.33 6.98 19.24
CA MET A 137 11.74 6.80 18.90
C MET A 137 12.38 8.09 18.36
N ILE A 138 11.65 8.88 17.57
CA ILE A 138 12.13 10.18 17.09
C ILE A 138 12.37 11.14 18.27
N VAL A 139 11.42 11.22 19.21
CA VAL A 139 11.53 12.10 20.39
C VAL A 139 12.66 11.65 21.31
N GLU A 140 12.75 10.35 21.62
CA GLU A 140 13.79 9.80 22.47
C GLU A 140 15.17 9.89 21.81
N GLY A 141 15.26 9.75 20.49
CA GLY A 141 16.50 9.97 19.75
C GLY A 141 17.01 11.41 19.92
N ALA A 142 16.12 12.40 19.78
CA ALA A 142 16.45 13.81 20.02
C ALA A 142 16.83 14.08 21.49
N ASN A 143 16.22 13.36 22.44
CA ASN A 143 16.58 13.43 23.86
C ASN A 143 17.96 12.82 24.13
N MET A 144 18.28 11.69 23.50
CA MET A 144 19.58 11.03 23.58
C MET A 144 20.72 11.90 23.02
N GLU A 145 20.48 12.65 21.95
CA GLU A 145 21.47 13.61 21.44
C GLU A 145 21.78 14.72 22.44
N LYS A 146 20.77 15.18 23.19
CA LYS A 146 20.92 16.23 24.21
C LYS A 146 21.48 15.70 25.53
N ASN A 147 21.18 14.45 25.88
CA ASN A 147 21.56 13.84 27.14
C ASN A 147 21.86 12.33 26.98
N PRO A 148 23.08 11.96 26.55
CA PRO A 148 23.44 10.58 26.28
C PRO A 148 23.72 9.81 27.58
N THR A 149 22.66 9.32 28.24
CA THR A 149 22.79 8.47 29.43
C THR A 149 22.69 6.98 29.07
N PRO A 150 23.30 6.07 29.86
CA PRO A 150 23.13 4.63 29.68
C PRO A 150 21.66 4.18 29.72
N GLU A 151 20.86 4.84 30.55
CA GLU A 151 19.42 4.59 30.67
C GLU A 151 18.68 4.97 29.37
N ALA A 152 19.02 6.10 28.75
CA ALA A 152 18.42 6.52 27.50
C ALA A 152 18.76 5.56 26.34
N HIS A 153 20.01 5.07 26.27
CA HIS A 153 20.41 4.06 25.29
C HIS A 153 19.64 2.74 25.48
N LYS A 154 19.44 2.31 26.73
CA LYS A 154 18.66 1.11 27.05
C LYS A 154 17.19 1.29 26.65
N ALA A 155 16.58 2.41 27.01
CA ALA A 155 15.19 2.71 26.66
C ALA A 155 14.99 2.75 25.14
N PHE A 156 15.91 3.36 24.40
CA PHE A 156 15.85 3.39 22.93
C PHE A 156 16.00 2.00 22.32
N GLY A 157 16.91 1.16 22.84
CA GLY A 157 17.05 -0.23 22.41
C GLY A 157 15.79 -1.07 22.66
N GLU A 158 15.13 -0.89 23.81
CA GLU A 158 13.85 -1.55 24.12
C GLU A 158 12.72 -1.08 23.20
N LEU A 159 12.66 0.23 22.89
CA LEU A 159 11.71 0.78 21.92
C LEU A 159 11.95 0.21 20.52
N GLN A 160 13.21 0.15 20.08
CA GLN A 160 13.57 -0.43 18.79
C GLN A 160 13.18 -1.91 18.71
N ALA A 161 13.44 -2.69 19.76
CA ALA A 161 13.05 -4.10 19.81
C ALA A 161 11.53 -4.28 19.72
N LYS A 162 10.76 -3.46 20.45
CA LYS A 162 9.28 -3.46 20.38
C LYS A 162 8.77 -3.08 19.00
N LEU A 163 9.37 -2.06 18.38
CA LEU A 163 8.97 -1.62 17.04
C LEU A 163 9.23 -2.72 16.00
N ASN A 164 10.37 -3.42 16.08
CA ASN A 164 10.65 -4.56 15.21
C ASN A 164 9.64 -5.69 15.42
N GLN A 165 9.33 -6.05 16.66
CA GLN A 165 8.34 -7.08 16.98
C GLN A 165 6.96 -6.73 16.41
N LEU A 166 6.49 -5.50 16.63
CA LEU A 166 5.18 -5.05 16.11
C LEU A 166 5.16 -4.99 14.59
N ALA A 167 6.27 -4.61 13.95
CA ALA A 167 6.37 -4.62 12.50
C ALA A 167 6.25 -6.04 11.94
N GLU A 168 6.92 -7.03 12.55
CA GLU A 168 6.79 -8.44 12.14
C GLU A 168 5.38 -8.99 12.37
N GLU A 169 4.76 -8.69 13.51
CA GLU A 169 3.39 -9.12 13.82
C GLU A 169 2.36 -8.46 12.89
N GLY A 170 2.51 -7.16 12.64
CA GLY A 170 1.69 -6.40 11.72
C GLY A 170 1.80 -6.92 10.29
N GLN A 171 3.03 -7.22 9.83
CA GLN A 171 3.25 -7.80 8.51
C GLN A 171 2.65 -9.19 8.37
N LYS A 172 2.79 -10.06 9.37
CA LYS A 172 2.16 -11.39 9.35
C LYS A 172 0.64 -11.27 9.25
N LEU A 173 0.05 -10.38 10.04
CA LEU A 173 -1.39 -10.16 10.03
C LEU A 173 -1.88 -9.56 8.71
N GLU A 174 -1.13 -8.59 8.16
CA GLU A 174 -1.46 -8.01 6.87
C GLU A 174 -1.38 -9.04 5.73
N ASN A 175 -0.39 -9.94 5.74
CA ASN A 175 -0.33 -11.02 4.76
C ASN A 175 -1.54 -11.96 4.84
N VAL A 176 -1.93 -12.36 6.06
CA VAL A 176 -3.13 -13.18 6.28
C VAL A 176 -4.38 -12.47 5.75
N LEU A 177 -4.55 -11.18 6.06
CA LEU A 177 -5.69 -10.40 5.60
C LEU A 177 -5.68 -10.18 4.08
N LYS A 178 -4.51 -9.98 3.49
CA LYS A 178 -4.33 -9.86 2.04
C LYS A 178 -4.72 -11.15 1.34
N ASP A 179 -4.26 -12.31 1.82
CA ASP A 179 -4.61 -13.60 1.23
C ASP A 179 -6.10 -13.91 1.36
N LYS A 180 -6.74 -13.43 2.44
CA LYS A 180 -8.19 -13.61 2.66
C LYS A 180 -9.06 -12.65 1.86
N TYR A 181 -8.65 -11.39 1.73
CA TYR A 181 -9.55 -10.30 1.35
C TYR A 181 -9.06 -9.42 0.20
N ALA A 182 -7.84 -9.61 -0.33
CA ALA A 182 -7.39 -8.86 -1.50
C ALA A 182 -8.22 -9.27 -2.73
N PRO A 183 -8.60 -8.30 -3.58
CA PRO A 183 -9.31 -8.61 -4.82
C PRO A 183 -8.43 -9.48 -5.73
N GLU A 184 -9.01 -10.56 -6.26
CA GLU A 184 -8.34 -11.44 -7.21
C GLU A 184 -7.86 -10.65 -8.44
N PRO A 185 -6.64 -10.91 -8.98
CA PRO A 185 -6.16 -10.22 -10.16
C PRO A 185 -7.17 -10.32 -11.31
N ALA A 186 -7.54 -9.18 -11.89
CA ALA A 186 -8.45 -9.17 -13.03
C ALA A 186 -7.93 -10.10 -14.14
N PRO A 187 -8.80 -10.95 -14.74
CA PRO A 187 -8.37 -11.84 -15.82
C PRO A 187 -7.78 -11.01 -16.96
N ALA A 188 -6.69 -11.52 -17.55
CA ALA A 188 -6.01 -10.85 -18.64
C ALA A 188 -7.00 -10.54 -19.78
N PRO A 189 -6.96 -9.34 -20.39
CA PRO A 189 -7.82 -9.02 -21.51
C PRO A 189 -7.64 -10.05 -22.63
N ALA A 190 -8.75 -10.52 -23.20
CA ALA A 190 -8.72 -11.47 -24.30
C ALA A 190 -7.88 -10.92 -25.46
N PRO A 191 -7.07 -11.75 -26.14
CA PRO A 191 -6.27 -11.30 -27.27
C PRO A 191 -7.17 -10.67 -28.33
N ALA A 192 -6.77 -9.48 -28.82
CA ALA A 192 -7.50 -8.77 -29.84
C ALA A 192 -7.68 -9.66 -31.10
N PRO A 193 -8.85 -9.62 -31.76
CA PRO A 193 -9.08 -10.39 -32.98
C PRO A 193 -8.03 -10.03 -34.04
N ALA A 194 -7.51 -11.05 -34.72
CA ALA A 194 -6.51 -10.86 -35.76
C ALA A 194 -7.03 -9.90 -36.86
N PRO A 195 -6.19 -8.98 -37.37
CA PRO A 195 -6.60 -8.08 -38.43
C PRO A 195 -7.09 -8.86 -39.65
N ALA A 196 -8.21 -8.41 -40.24
CA ALA A 196 -8.78 -9.03 -41.42
C ALA A 196 -7.75 -9.05 -42.57
N PRO A 197 -7.69 -10.14 -43.37
CA PRO A 197 -6.77 -10.23 -44.50
C PRO A 197 -6.99 -9.06 -45.46
N ALA A 198 -5.88 -8.45 -45.91
CA ALA A 198 -5.92 -7.34 -46.85
C ALA A 198 -6.61 -7.76 -48.17
N PRO A 199 -7.41 -6.89 -48.79
CA PRO A 199 -8.06 -7.18 -50.07
C PRO A 199 -7.02 -7.51 -51.14
N ALA A 200 -7.33 -8.52 -51.97
CA ALA A 200 -6.47 -8.95 -53.06
C ALA A 200 -6.22 -7.80 -54.06
N PRO A 201 -4.99 -7.64 -54.58
CA PRO A 201 -4.68 -6.61 -55.57
C PRO A 201 -5.56 -6.78 -56.83
N ALA A 202 -6.05 -5.66 -57.35
CA ALA A 202 -6.90 -5.64 -58.53
C ALA A 202 -6.16 -6.19 -59.77
N PRO A 203 -6.85 -6.87 -60.69
CA PRO A 203 -6.27 -7.37 -61.93
C PRO A 203 -5.59 -6.26 -62.73
N ALA A 204 -4.40 -6.52 -63.26
CA ALA A 204 -3.70 -5.58 -64.13
C ALA A 204 -4.51 -5.32 -65.41
N PRO A 205 -4.57 -4.06 -65.90
CA PRO A 205 -5.26 -3.73 -67.14
C PRO A 205 -4.65 -4.49 -68.33
N ALA A 206 -5.51 -4.98 -69.21
CA ALA A 206 -5.10 -5.72 -70.40
C ALA A 206 -4.22 -4.87 -71.33
N PRO A 207 -3.18 -5.46 -71.96
CA PRO A 207 -2.33 -4.74 -72.89
C PRO A 207 -3.13 -4.22 -74.08
N ALA A 208 -2.85 -2.98 -74.47
CA ALA A 208 -3.49 -2.32 -75.60
C ALA A 208 -3.21 -3.08 -76.91
N PRO A 209 -4.21 -3.19 -77.82
CA PRO A 209 -4.02 -3.85 -79.10
C PRO A 209 -2.95 -3.13 -79.94
N ALA A 210 -2.09 -3.93 -80.58
CA ALA A 210 -1.03 -3.43 -81.44
C ALA A 210 -1.61 -2.68 -82.66
N PRO A 211 -0.97 -1.58 -83.10
CA PRO A 211 -1.41 -0.83 -84.26
C PRO A 211 -1.32 -1.71 -85.53
N ALA A 212 -2.39 -1.66 -86.33
CA ALA A 212 -2.48 -2.39 -87.58
C ALA A 212 -1.43 -1.88 -88.59
N PRO A 213 -0.79 -2.78 -89.37
CA PRO A 213 0.14 -2.37 -90.42
C PRO A 213 -0.59 -1.59 -91.52
N GLN A 214 -0.03 -0.44 -91.87
CA GLN A 214 -0.52 0.40 -92.96
C GLN A 214 -0.17 -0.23 -94.31
N GLN A 215 -1.17 -0.35 -95.18
CA GLN A 215 -1.02 -0.50 -96.62
C GLN A 215 -1.96 0.47 -97.34
#